data_AF-A0A939YJC3-F1
#
_entry.id   AF-A0A939YJC3-F1
#
_cell.length_a   1.000
_cell.length_b   1.000
_cell.length_c   1.000
_cell.angle_alpha   90.00
_cell.angle_beta   90.00
_cell.angle_gamma   90.00
#
_symmetry.space_group_name_H-M   'P 1'
#
loop_
_entity.id
_entity.type
_entity.pdbx_description
1 polymer ?
#
loop_
_entity_poly.entity_id
_entity_poly.type
_entity_poly.pdbx_seq_one_letter_code
_entity_poly.pdbx_strand_id
1 'polypeptide(L)'
;MILLVQNNNEYENDLRTMISAFFPVEKIRTAVPEEVADYKREIFGEFSFVLTALFDESSSRLRIEEKGYVKFSAYAYGNFHDRKRFRNRLKLASYRLLSEYTGKVLPWGSLTGMRPTKIATAGLEKGKDRDEIIDYFQTIYDTSYEKAALATDVSYSEKRIIDSVDPISDYCLYIGIPFCPTRCLYCSFAAYPINEYESKVGDYVDTLKQELAFISYLNRNRRLVAIYIGGGTPTALSASQLGDVMKCVRESFDLSDLREYTVEAGRPDSITREKLEVMKSFGCTRISINPQTMNEKTLRTIGRAHTPADIKRAFMEARKAGFKNINMDIIAGLPGELPEDMSYTLDEIEEMRPESLTVHSLAIKRAAELKEQYNDYKASINQETDNMIYLATKRAEYMGMKPYYLYRQKNIAGNLENTGFAIPGRECIYNVLIMEEKLDTFAAGAGAVTRLMNMENGKVTRIDRVENVKNVDEYIGRLDEMLERKQLGVDGRILC
;
A
#
# COMPACT_ATOMS: atom_id res chain seq x y z
N MET A 1 -23.82 -15.77 3.41
CA MET A 1 -22.76 -16.32 4.30
C MET A 1 -22.18 -17.56 3.65
N ILE A 2 -20.89 -17.84 3.77
CA ILE A 2 -20.23 -19.00 3.16
C ILE A 2 -19.76 -19.95 4.26
N LEU A 3 -19.95 -21.26 4.08
CA LEU A 3 -19.38 -22.30 4.95
C LEU A 3 -18.14 -22.91 4.30
N LEU A 4 -17.02 -22.92 5.03
CA LEU A 4 -15.78 -23.61 4.68
C LEU A 4 -15.67 -24.87 5.54
N VAL A 5 -15.76 -26.05 4.92
CA VAL A 5 -15.59 -27.34 5.61
C VAL A 5 -14.21 -27.89 5.28
N GLN A 6 -13.40 -28.22 6.28
CA GLN A 6 -12.05 -28.77 6.06
C GLN A 6 -11.62 -29.76 7.15
N ASN A 7 -10.90 -30.83 6.77
CA ASN A 7 -10.28 -31.77 7.72
C ASN A 7 -8.84 -31.39 8.10
N ASN A 8 -8.32 -30.26 7.62
CA ASN A 8 -7.00 -29.73 7.97
C ASN A 8 -7.05 -28.20 8.07
N ASN A 9 -6.67 -27.65 9.24
CA ASN A 9 -6.74 -26.21 9.50
C ASN A 9 -5.45 -25.45 9.13
N GLU A 10 -4.35 -26.12 8.76
CA GLU A 10 -3.09 -25.45 8.40
C GLU A 10 -3.22 -24.55 7.16
N TYR A 11 -4.19 -24.88 6.29
CA TYR A 11 -4.48 -24.19 5.04
C TYR A 11 -5.68 -23.25 5.11
N GLU A 12 -6.29 -23.08 6.30
CA GLU A 12 -7.51 -22.28 6.47
C GLU A 12 -7.33 -20.87 5.91
N ASN A 13 -6.22 -20.20 6.27
CA ASN A 13 -5.95 -18.85 5.81
C ASN A 13 -5.82 -18.75 4.29
N ASP A 14 -5.26 -19.77 3.64
CA ASP A 14 -5.09 -19.79 2.18
C ASP A 14 -6.45 -19.92 1.48
N LEU A 15 -7.31 -20.84 1.96
CA LEU A 15 -8.66 -21.06 1.45
C LEU A 15 -9.56 -19.84 1.70
N ARG A 16 -9.54 -19.29 2.91
CA ARG A 16 -10.30 -18.07 3.26
C ARG A 16 -9.89 -16.90 2.40
N THR A 17 -8.59 -16.70 2.17
CA THR A 17 -8.11 -15.62 1.30
C THR A 17 -8.59 -15.79 -0.14
N MET A 18 -8.61 -17.03 -0.67
CA MET A 18 -9.18 -17.32 -1.99
C MET A 18 -10.68 -17.01 -2.03
N ILE A 19 -11.47 -17.51 -1.09
CA ILE A 19 -12.92 -17.23 -1.03
C ILE A 19 -13.16 -15.72 -0.96
N SER A 20 -12.46 -15.01 -0.07
CA SER A 20 -12.62 -13.56 0.09
C SER A 20 -12.21 -12.75 -1.14
N ALA A 21 -11.35 -13.27 -2.03
CA ALA A 21 -11.02 -12.60 -3.28
C ALA A 21 -12.19 -12.58 -4.27
N PHE A 22 -13.05 -13.61 -4.27
CA PHE A 22 -14.26 -13.67 -5.09
C PHE A 22 -15.49 -13.11 -4.37
N PHE A 23 -15.53 -13.23 -3.05
CA PHE A 23 -16.66 -12.87 -2.19
C PHE A 23 -16.22 -11.96 -1.02
N PRO A 24 -15.81 -10.71 -1.28
CA PRO A 24 -15.19 -9.82 -0.29
C PRO A 24 -16.15 -9.26 0.77
N VAL A 25 -17.45 -9.57 0.69
CA VAL A 25 -18.49 -9.16 1.66
C VAL A 25 -19.01 -10.31 2.49
N GLU A 26 -18.81 -11.54 2.03
CA GLU A 26 -19.41 -12.70 2.64
C GLU A 26 -18.66 -13.09 3.91
N LYS A 27 -19.42 -13.28 5.00
CA LYS A 27 -18.86 -13.88 6.21
C LYS A 27 -18.54 -15.34 5.92
N ILE A 28 -17.32 -15.76 6.25
CA ILE A 28 -16.86 -17.15 6.13
C ILE A 28 -16.90 -17.79 7.52
N ARG A 29 -17.72 -18.82 7.67
CA ARG A 29 -17.73 -19.71 8.84
C ARG A 29 -16.93 -20.97 8.50
N THR A 30 -16.11 -21.44 9.42
CA THR A 30 -15.32 -22.68 9.25
C THR A 30 -15.98 -23.79 10.07
N ALA A 31 -15.95 -25.02 9.58
CA ALA A 31 -16.36 -26.23 10.30
C ALA A 31 -15.48 -27.43 9.90
N VAL A 32 -15.43 -28.47 10.72
CA VAL A 32 -14.82 -29.76 10.37
C VAL A 32 -15.88 -30.73 9.81
N PRO A 33 -15.50 -31.76 9.01
CA PRO A 33 -16.46 -32.69 8.42
C PRO A 33 -17.40 -33.37 9.43
N GLU A 34 -16.92 -33.65 10.64
CA GLU A 34 -17.69 -34.28 11.70
C GLU A 34 -18.81 -33.37 12.22
N GLU A 35 -18.58 -32.06 12.28
CA GLU A 35 -19.58 -31.08 12.72
C GLU A 35 -20.74 -30.94 11.74
N VAL A 36 -20.49 -31.25 10.45
CA VAL A 36 -21.48 -31.13 9.37
C VAL A 36 -22.09 -32.48 8.98
N ALA A 37 -21.57 -33.60 9.51
CA ALA A 37 -21.98 -34.95 9.16
C ALA A 37 -23.47 -35.22 9.43
N ASP A 38 -24.00 -34.61 10.50
CA ASP A 38 -25.40 -34.77 10.93
C ASP A 38 -26.32 -33.63 10.44
N TYR A 39 -25.80 -32.69 9.65
CA TYR A 39 -26.62 -31.58 9.16
C TYR A 39 -27.64 -32.05 8.13
N LYS A 40 -28.93 -31.78 8.40
CA LYS A 40 -29.99 -31.92 7.40
C LYS A 40 -29.73 -30.94 6.26
N ARG A 41 -30.19 -31.28 5.04
CA ARG A 41 -30.09 -30.42 3.83
C ARG A 41 -30.59 -28.98 4.05
N GLU A 42 -31.44 -28.76 5.04
CA GLU A 42 -31.97 -27.45 5.45
C GLU A 42 -30.89 -26.46 5.92
N ILE A 43 -29.83 -26.92 6.61
CA ILE A 43 -28.73 -26.06 7.09
C ILE A 43 -27.91 -25.51 5.91
N PHE A 44 -27.80 -26.27 4.82
CA PHE A 44 -27.17 -25.81 3.57
C PHE A 44 -27.97 -24.68 2.90
N GLY A 45 -29.23 -24.47 3.28
CA GLY A 45 -30.05 -23.35 2.82
C GLY A 45 -29.73 -22.01 3.50
N GLU A 46 -29.01 -22.02 4.62
CA GLU A 46 -28.59 -20.80 5.34
C GLU A 46 -27.32 -20.17 4.74
N PHE A 47 -26.58 -20.93 3.94
CA PHE A 47 -25.35 -20.50 3.29
C PHE A 47 -25.58 -20.27 1.79
N SER A 48 -24.89 -19.26 1.25
CA SER A 48 -24.90 -18.98 -0.19
C SER A 48 -24.34 -20.18 -0.96
N PHE A 49 -23.25 -20.77 -0.45
CA PHE A 49 -22.70 -22.06 -0.86
C PHE A 49 -21.78 -22.63 0.24
N VAL A 50 -21.39 -23.90 0.09
CA VAL A 50 -20.41 -24.57 0.94
C VAL A 50 -19.17 -24.92 0.11
N LEU A 51 -17.99 -24.51 0.58
CA LEU A 51 -16.70 -24.97 0.05
C LEU A 51 -16.16 -26.08 0.95
N THR A 52 -16.08 -27.29 0.43
CA THR A 52 -15.54 -28.45 1.15
C THR A 52 -14.13 -28.77 0.64
N ALA A 53 -13.14 -28.78 1.53
CA ALA A 53 -11.74 -29.10 1.27
C ALA A 53 -11.30 -30.31 2.10
N LEU A 54 -11.18 -31.47 1.45
CA LEU A 54 -10.73 -32.71 2.09
C LEU A 54 -9.31 -33.04 1.67
N PHE A 55 -8.41 -33.07 2.63
CA PHE A 55 -6.98 -33.32 2.46
C PHE A 55 -6.69 -34.81 2.68
N ASP A 56 -6.01 -35.41 1.70
CA ASP A 56 -5.46 -36.77 1.72
C ASP A 56 -4.00 -36.71 1.22
N GLU A 57 -3.17 -37.67 1.63
CA GLU A 57 -1.70 -37.68 1.46
C GLU A 57 -1.26 -37.52 0.00
N SER A 58 -2.07 -37.99 -0.95
CA SER A 58 -1.76 -37.95 -2.38
C SER A 58 -2.51 -36.87 -3.16
N SER A 59 -3.72 -36.52 -2.72
CA SER A 59 -4.55 -35.53 -3.39
C SER A 59 -5.56 -34.92 -2.42
N SER A 60 -5.73 -33.60 -2.46
CA SER A 60 -6.80 -32.93 -1.73
C SER A 60 -7.94 -32.57 -2.66
N ARG A 61 -9.17 -32.87 -2.26
CA ARG A 61 -10.39 -32.65 -3.04
C ARG A 61 -11.10 -31.39 -2.57
N LEU A 62 -11.39 -30.50 -3.51
CA LEU A 62 -12.17 -29.28 -3.30
C LEU A 62 -13.53 -29.44 -3.97
N ARG A 63 -14.61 -29.01 -3.32
CA ARG A 63 -15.98 -29.03 -3.88
C ARG A 63 -16.75 -27.79 -3.49
N ILE A 64 -17.57 -27.29 -4.41
CA ILE A 64 -18.58 -26.27 -4.14
C ILE A 64 -19.96 -26.93 -4.18
N GLU A 65 -20.72 -26.74 -3.12
CA GLU A 65 -22.06 -27.30 -2.95
C GLU A 65 -23.09 -26.18 -2.72
N GLU A 66 -24.22 -26.28 -3.41
CA GLU A 66 -25.36 -25.38 -3.23
C GLU A 66 -26.59 -26.21 -2.89
N LYS A 67 -27.28 -25.85 -1.80
CA LYS A 67 -28.49 -26.57 -1.32
C LYS A 67 -28.27 -28.08 -1.19
N GLY A 68 -27.05 -28.49 -0.82
CA GLY A 68 -26.63 -29.89 -0.65
C GLY A 68 -26.32 -30.65 -1.94
N TYR A 69 -26.19 -29.97 -3.09
CA TYR A 69 -25.78 -30.59 -4.35
C TYR A 69 -24.40 -30.08 -4.76
N VAL A 70 -23.49 -31.01 -5.10
CA VAL A 70 -22.18 -30.67 -5.69
C VAL A 70 -22.40 -30.02 -7.05
N LYS A 71 -21.87 -28.80 -7.19
CA LYS A 71 -21.90 -28.03 -8.45
C LYS A 71 -20.60 -28.15 -9.20
N PHE A 72 -19.48 -27.99 -8.48
CA PHE A 72 -18.15 -28.03 -9.05
C PHE A 72 -17.19 -28.81 -8.15
N SER A 73 -16.16 -29.40 -8.73
CA SER A 73 -15.11 -30.10 -7.98
C SER A 73 -13.75 -29.93 -8.63
N ALA A 74 -12.71 -29.81 -7.82
CA ALA A 74 -11.33 -29.74 -8.26
C ALA A 74 -10.44 -30.61 -7.36
N TYR A 75 -9.24 -30.91 -7.83
CA TYR A 75 -8.23 -31.64 -7.09
C TYR A 75 -6.93 -30.84 -7.04
N ALA A 76 -6.29 -30.83 -5.87
CA ALA A 76 -4.92 -30.38 -5.68
C ALA A 76 -4.04 -31.60 -5.41
N TYR A 77 -3.16 -31.94 -6.34
CA TYR A 77 -2.29 -33.12 -6.24
C TYR A 77 -0.98 -32.83 -5.51
N GLY A 78 -0.59 -33.73 -4.62
CA GLY A 78 0.67 -33.69 -3.87
C GLY A 78 0.47 -33.87 -2.37
N ASN A 79 1.59 -34.04 -1.67
CA ASN A 79 1.62 -34.24 -0.23
C ASN A 79 1.33 -32.93 0.51
N PHE A 80 0.19 -32.87 1.21
CA PHE A 80 -0.22 -31.69 1.98
C PHE A 80 0.66 -31.42 3.22
N HIS A 81 1.51 -32.37 3.65
CA HIS A 81 2.51 -32.11 4.70
C HIS A 81 3.71 -31.28 4.17
N ASP A 82 4.01 -31.30 2.85
CA ASP A 82 5.00 -30.38 2.26
C ASP A 82 4.34 -29.03 1.96
N ARG A 83 4.14 -28.25 3.03
CA ARG A 83 3.45 -26.96 2.94
C ARG A 83 4.10 -25.99 1.95
N LYS A 84 5.42 -26.04 1.79
CA LYS A 84 6.15 -25.14 0.89
C LYS A 84 5.75 -25.37 -0.58
N ARG A 85 5.57 -26.62 -0.99
CA ARG A 85 5.18 -26.97 -2.36
C ARG A 85 3.67 -27.05 -2.56
N PHE A 86 2.94 -27.59 -1.58
CA PHE A 86 1.53 -27.88 -1.71
C PHE A 86 0.65 -26.62 -1.70
N ARG A 87 1.02 -25.62 -0.90
CA ARG A 87 0.25 -24.38 -0.72
C ARG A 87 -0.13 -23.71 -2.03
N ASN A 88 0.82 -23.54 -2.97
CA ASN A 88 0.52 -22.88 -4.25
C ASN A 88 -0.44 -23.72 -5.11
N ARG A 89 -0.31 -25.05 -5.08
CA ARG A 89 -1.19 -25.97 -5.83
C ARG A 89 -2.62 -25.91 -5.30
N LEU A 90 -2.78 -25.92 -3.96
CA LEU A 90 -4.09 -25.79 -3.33
C LEU A 90 -4.76 -24.47 -3.70
N LYS A 91 -4.03 -23.36 -3.62
CA LYS A 91 -4.54 -22.03 -3.98
C LYS A 91 -4.92 -21.95 -5.45
N LEU A 92 -4.11 -22.53 -6.35
CA LEU A 92 -4.41 -22.58 -7.78
C LEU A 92 -5.68 -23.39 -8.07
N ALA A 93 -5.82 -24.59 -7.46
CA ALA A 93 -7.03 -25.40 -7.61
C ALA A 93 -8.27 -24.68 -7.05
N SER A 94 -8.13 -24.00 -5.91
CA SER A 94 -9.21 -23.21 -5.30
C SER A 94 -9.61 -22.03 -6.18
N TYR A 95 -8.62 -21.31 -6.73
CA TYR A 95 -8.84 -20.19 -7.64
C TYR A 95 -9.60 -20.64 -8.89
N ARG A 96 -9.16 -21.71 -9.55
CA ARG A 96 -9.82 -22.23 -10.76
C ARG A 96 -11.25 -22.68 -10.48
N LEU A 97 -11.45 -23.41 -9.36
CA LEU A 97 -12.77 -23.85 -8.93
C LEU A 97 -13.73 -22.66 -8.69
N LEU A 98 -13.26 -21.62 -7.99
CA LEU A 98 -14.06 -20.42 -7.73
C LEU A 98 -14.27 -19.58 -8.99
N SER A 99 -13.30 -19.54 -9.90
CA SER A 99 -13.42 -18.84 -11.19
C SER A 99 -14.48 -19.51 -12.05
N GLU A 100 -14.47 -20.84 -12.13
CA GLU A 100 -15.48 -21.62 -12.87
C GLU A 100 -16.87 -21.44 -12.26
N TYR A 101 -16.97 -21.51 -10.93
CA TYR A 101 -18.23 -21.34 -10.21
C TYR A 101 -18.83 -19.94 -10.39
N THR A 102 -18.00 -18.90 -10.38
CA THR A 102 -18.47 -17.51 -10.44
C THR A 102 -18.50 -16.91 -11.84
N GLY A 103 -17.84 -17.55 -12.81
CA GLY A 103 -17.58 -16.98 -14.14
C GLY A 103 -16.60 -15.79 -14.13
N LYS A 104 -15.91 -15.53 -13.01
CA LYS A 104 -15.00 -14.38 -12.84
C LYS A 104 -13.56 -14.82 -12.96
N VAL A 105 -12.73 -14.01 -13.62
CA VAL A 105 -11.28 -14.20 -13.71
C VAL A 105 -10.60 -13.06 -12.97
N LEU A 106 -9.76 -13.38 -11.98
CA LEU A 106 -8.97 -12.36 -11.27
C LEU A 106 -7.61 -12.16 -11.96
N PRO A 107 -7.17 -10.91 -12.23
CA PRO A 107 -5.92 -10.66 -12.97
C PRO A 107 -4.66 -11.24 -12.33
N TRP A 108 -4.62 -11.33 -10.99
CA TRP A 108 -3.50 -11.90 -10.23
C TRP A 108 -3.63 -13.42 -10.00
N GLY A 109 -4.65 -14.06 -10.58
CA GLY A 109 -4.91 -15.48 -10.39
C GLY A 109 -5.01 -15.88 -8.91
N SER A 110 -4.31 -16.95 -8.55
CA SER A 110 -4.22 -17.46 -7.18
C SER A 110 -3.21 -16.72 -6.29
N LEU A 111 -2.49 -15.71 -6.80
CA LEU A 111 -1.52 -14.95 -6.02
C LEU A 111 -2.21 -14.01 -5.03
N THR A 112 -1.87 -14.11 -3.75
CA THR A 112 -2.46 -13.29 -2.66
C THR A 112 -1.43 -12.53 -1.83
N GLY A 113 -0.15 -12.61 -2.22
CA GLY A 113 0.92 -11.90 -1.55
C GLY A 113 0.82 -10.40 -1.76
N MET A 114 1.23 -9.61 -0.75
CA MET A 114 1.22 -8.14 -0.82
C MET A 114 2.26 -7.58 -1.80
N ARG A 115 3.33 -8.33 -2.10
CA ARG A 115 4.46 -7.87 -2.91
C ARG A 115 4.81 -8.92 -3.97
N PRO A 116 4.17 -8.87 -5.15
CA PRO A 116 4.51 -9.77 -6.24
C PRO A 116 5.91 -9.48 -6.80
N THR A 117 6.41 -8.25 -6.68
CA THR A 117 7.76 -7.83 -7.08
C THR A 117 8.86 -8.72 -6.51
N LYS A 118 8.77 -9.13 -5.24
CA LYS A 118 9.74 -10.06 -4.61
C LYS A 118 9.91 -11.39 -5.37
N ILE A 119 8.87 -11.88 -6.03
CA ILE A 119 8.95 -13.11 -6.85
C ILE A 119 9.75 -12.82 -8.12
N ALA A 120 9.51 -11.69 -8.77
CA ALA A 120 10.25 -11.26 -9.96
C ALA A 120 11.72 -10.98 -9.61
N THR A 121 11.99 -10.24 -8.53
CA THR A 121 13.34 -9.97 -8.03
C THR A 121 14.13 -11.25 -7.75
N ALA A 122 13.50 -12.25 -7.12
CA ALA A 122 14.14 -13.55 -6.89
C ALA A 122 14.41 -14.33 -8.19
N GLY A 123 13.65 -14.06 -9.27
CA GLY A 123 13.93 -14.56 -10.62
C GLY A 123 15.16 -13.87 -11.22
N LEU A 124 15.20 -12.54 -11.16
CA LEU A 124 16.35 -11.73 -11.63
C LEU A 124 17.65 -12.11 -10.93
N GLU A 125 17.61 -12.31 -9.60
CA GLU A 125 18.77 -12.76 -8.81
C GLU A 125 19.28 -14.16 -9.22
N LYS A 126 18.42 -14.98 -9.83
CA LYS A 126 18.78 -16.30 -10.38
C LYS A 126 19.19 -16.24 -11.85
N GLY A 127 19.30 -15.04 -12.43
CA GLY A 127 19.68 -14.84 -13.83
C GLY A 127 18.57 -15.19 -14.83
N LYS A 128 17.32 -15.30 -14.39
CA LYS A 128 16.19 -15.51 -15.30
C LYS A 128 15.94 -14.27 -16.13
N ASP A 129 15.56 -14.47 -17.39
CA ASP A 129 15.11 -13.38 -18.25
C ASP A 129 13.64 -12.97 -17.97
N ARG A 130 13.21 -11.91 -18.65
CA ARG A 130 11.87 -11.33 -18.48
C ARG A 130 10.76 -12.33 -18.80
N ASP A 131 10.91 -13.10 -19.87
CA ASP A 131 9.86 -14.01 -20.35
C ASP A 131 9.77 -15.25 -19.45
N GLU A 132 10.92 -15.76 -18.96
CA GLU A 132 10.96 -16.83 -17.96
C GLU A 132 10.32 -16.44 -16.63
N ILE A 133 10.45 -15.17 -16.21
CA ILE A 133 9.79 -14.66 -15.00
C ILE A 133 8.28 -14.59 -15.23
N ILE A 134 7.85 -14.04 -16.37
CA ILE A 134 6.43 -13.93 -16.72
C ILE A 134 5.79 -15.32 -16.81
N ASP A 135 6.40 -16.25 -17.53
CA ASP A 135 5.94 -17.63 -17.65
C ASP A 135 5.80 -18.30 -16.28
N TYR A 136 6.77 -18.08 -15.39
CA TYR A 136 6.70 -18.59 -14.02
C TYR A 136 5.46 -18.06 -13.27
N PHE A 137 5.14 -16.76 -13.39
CA PHE A 137 3.93 -16.20 -12.78
C PHE A 137 2.66 -16.84 -13.35
N GLN A 138 2.55 -16.96 -14.67
CA GLN A 138 1.38 -17.53 -15.32
C GLN A 138 1.21 -19.02 -14.99
N THR A 139 2.29 -19.79 -15.01
CA THR A 139 2.25 -21.23 -14.74
C THR A 139 1.96 -21.55 -13.27
N ILE A 140 2.58 -20.84 -12.33
CA ILE A 140 2.45 -21.14 -10.90
C ILE A 140 1.20 -20.52 -10.28
N TYR A 141 0.79 -19.35 -10.76
CA TYR A 141 -0.25 -18.56 -10.12
C TYR A 141 -1.47 -18.30 -11.01
N ASP A 142 -1.43 -18.58 -12.31
CA ASP A 142 -2.51 -18.26 -13.27
C ASP A 142 -2.76 -16.75 -13.38
N THR A 143 -1.70 -15.94 -13.28
CA THR A 143 -1.79 -14.50 -13.48
C THR A 143 -2.01 -14.17 -14.95
N SER A 144 -2.65 -13.04 -15.23
CA SER A 144 -2.64 -12.46 -16.58
C SER A 144 -1.22 -12.05 -16.98
N TYR A 145 -0.98 -12.00 -18.30
CA TYR A 145 0.30 -11.54 -18.84
C TYR A 145 0.63 -10.12 -18.36
N GLU A 146 -0.36 -9.23 -18.36
CA GLU A 146 -0.20 -7.81 -18.00
C GLU A 146 0.27 -7.66 -16.55
N LYS A 147 -0.29 -8.42 -15.61
CA LYS A 147 0.12 -8.35 -14.20
C LYS A 147 1.50 -8.96 -13.96
N ALA A 148 1.80 -10.08 -14.62
CA ALA A 148 3.13 -10.70 -14.57
C ALA A 148 4.20 -9.77 -15.16
N ALA A 149 3.92 -9.16 -16.32
CA ALA A 149 4.76 -8.17 -16.96
C ALA A 149 4.96 -6.94 -16.06
N LEU A 150 3.90 -6.40 -15.47
CA LEU A 150 3.96 -5.27 -14.55
C LEU A 150 4.88 -5.54 -13.35
N ALA A 151 4.71 -6.67 -12.66
CA ALA A 151 5.57 -7.04 -11.53
C ALA A 151 7.05 -7.18 -11.95
N THR A 152 7.27 -7.71 -13.16
CA THR A 152 8.61 -7.90 -13.71
C THR A 152 9.26 -6.57 -14.08
N ASP A 153 8.54 -5.69 -14.79
CA ASP A 153 9.03 -4.37 -15.19
C ASP A 153 9.31 -3.48 -13.98
N VAL A 154 8.47 -3.54 -12.94
CA VAL A 154 8.73 -2.87 -11.66
C VAL A 154 10.02 -3.39 -11.02
N SER A 155 10.24 -4.71 -10.98
CA SER A 155 11.46 -5.26 -10.37
C SER A 155 12.75 -4.82 -11.08
N TYR A 156 12.71 -4.59 -12.39
CA TYR A 156 13.83 -3.98 -13.12
C TYR A 156 14.05 -2.51 -12.72
N SER A 157 12.99 -1.73 -12.58
CA SER A 157 13.07 -0.34 -12.11
C SER A 157 13.62 -0.26 -10.67
N GLU A 158 13.09 -1.10 -9.77
CA GLU A 158 13.50 -1.18 -8.37
C GLU A 158 14.97 -1.58 -8.24
N LYS A 159 15.42 -2.58 -9.02
CA LYS A 159 16.80 -3.08 -9.00
C LYS A 159 17.82 -1.95 -9.19
N ARG A 160 17.57 -1.01 -10.11
CA ARG A 160 18.50 0.13 -10.34
C ARG A 160 18.63 1.03 -9.12
N ILE A 161 17.55 1.24 -8.38
CA ILE A 161 17.54 2.06 -7.17
C ILE A 161 18.21 1.29 -6.02
N ILE A 162 17.89 0.00 -5.88
CA ILE A 162 18.43 -0.86 -4.81
C ILE A 162 19.93 -1.07 -4.99
N ASP A 163 20.40 -1.32 -6.20
CA ASP A 163 21.84 -1.52 -6.49
C ASP A 163 22.65 -0.21 -6.30
N SER A 164 21.98 0.93 -6.13
CA SER A 164 22.61 2.25 -5.94
C SER A 164 22.70 2.70 -4.49
N VAL A 165 22.35 1.84 -3.53
CA VAL A 165 22.46 2.10 -2.09
C VAL A 165 23.21 0.96 -1.40
N ASP A 166 23.84 1.28 -0.27
CA ASP A 166 24.51 0.30 0.60
C ASP A 166 23.66 0.02 1.85
N PRO A 167 23.14 -1.22 2.03
CA PRO A 167 22.30 -1.57 3.16
C PRO A 167 22.98 -1.46 4.54
N ILE A 168 24.30 -1.36 4.59
CA ILE A 168 25.05 -1.21 5.85
C ILE A 168 25.21 0.27 6.21
N SER A 169 25.68 1.09 5.27
CA SER A 169 26.02 2.49 5.53
C SER A 169 24.86 3.46 5.27
N ASP A 170 23.85 3.09 4.50
CA ASP A 170 22.76 4.00 4.12
C ASP A 170 21.49 3.76 4.96
N TYR A 171 20.70 4.82 5.12
CA TYR A 171 19.37 4.74 5.74
C TYR A 171 18.41 5.80 5.19
N CYS A 172 17.11 5.58 5.43
CA CYS A 172 16.04 6.51 5.11
C CYS A 172 15.45 7.16 6.37
N LEU A 173 14.87 8.35 6.22
CA LEU A 173 14.16 9.07 7.28
C LEU A 173 12.70 9.30 6.90
N TYR A 174 11.78 8.90 7.79
CA TYR A 174 10.37 9.26 7.74
C TYR A 174 10.04 10.29 8.80
N ILE A 175 9.23 11.28 8.46
CA ILE A 175 8.71 12.28 9.40
C ILE A 175 7.19 12.28 9.27
N GLY A 176 6.51 11.80 10.29
CA GLY A 176 5.05 11.75 10.34
C GLY A 176 4.47 13.04 10.89
N ILE A 177 3.61 13.71 10.14
CA ILE A 177 2.79 14.83 10.60
C ILE A 177 1.33 14.36 10.65
N PRO A 178 0.74 14.11 11.83
CA PRO A 178 -0.52 13.39 11.96
C PRO A 178 -1.75 14.29 11.82
N PHE A 179 -1.57 15.57 11.48
CA PHE A 179 -2.63 16.56 11.37
C PHE A 179 -3.18 16.64 9.94
N CYS A 180 -4.50 16.81 9.81
CA CYS A 180 -5.18 17.07 8.54
C CYS A 180 -6.20 18.20 8.70
N PRO A 181 -6.55 18.93 7.62
CA PRO A 181 -7.72 19.82 7.65
C PRO A 181 -9.01 19.07 7.99
N THR A 182 -9.19 17.89 7.36
CA THR A 182 -10.35 17.01 7.54
C THR A 182 -9.95 15.55 7.31
N ARG A 183 -10.74 14.62 7.84
CA ARG A 183 -10.53 13.18 7.63
C ARG A 183 -11.27 12.71 6.37
N CYS A 184 -10.55 12.10 5.43
CA CYS A 184 -11.15 11.53 4.23
C CYS A 184 -11.75 10.14 4.51
N LEU A 185 -12.81 9.77 3.78
CA LEU A 185 -13.56 8.53 3.95
C LEU A 185 -12.71 7.25 3.79
N TYR A 186 -11.76 7.28 2.85
CA TYR A 186 -10.86 6.16 2.56
C TYR A 186 -9.57 6.17 3.41
N CYS A 187 -9.34 7.22 4.21
CA CYS A 187 -8.06 7.41 4.88
C CYS A 187 -7.84 6.40 5.99
N SER A 188 -6.72 5.67 5.90
CA SER A 188 -6.33 4.69 6.91
C SER A 188 -5.30 5.18 7.93
N PHE A 189 -4.80 6.40 7.76
CA PHE A 189 -3.87 7.03 8.68
C PHE A 189 -4.59 7.55 9.93
N ALA A 190 -3.84 7.67 11.02
CA ALA A 190 -4.26 8.47 12.17
C ALA A 190 -4.19 9.94 11.73
N ALA A 191 -5.35 10.51 11.40
CA ALA A 191 -5.49 11.88 10.95
C ALA A 191 -6.31 12.65 11.98
N TYR A 192 -5.65 13.58 12.66
CA TYR A 192 -6.24 14.45 13.67
C TYR A 192 -6.65 15.78 13.02
N PRO A 193 -7.91 16.22 13.17
CA PRO A 193 -8.34 17.52 12.66
C PRO A 193 -7.50 18.63 13.29
N ILE A 194 -6.77 19.39 12.47
CA ILE A 194 -5.79 20.36 12.97
C ILE A 194 -6.44 21.46 13.84
N ASN A 195 -7.67 21.86 13.51
CA ASN A 195 -8.40 22.89 14.25
C ASN A 195 -8.76 22.43 15.68
N GLU A 196 -8.92 21.12 15.91
CA GLU A 196 -9.19 20.57 17.25
C GLU A 196 -7.90 20.43 18.08
N TYR A 197 -6.74 20.42 17.41
CA TYR A 197 -5.42 20.20 18.01
C TYR A 197 -4.50 21.43 17.93
N GLU A 198 -5.03 22.60 17.58
CA GLU A 198 -4.23 23.83 17.32
C GLU A 198 -3.28 24.15 18.49
N SER A 199 -3.76 24.05 19.73
CA SER A 199 -2.96 24.30 20.94
C SER A 199 -1.85 23.27 21.19
N LYS A 200 -1.91 22.10 20.54
CA LYS A 200 -0.92 21.02 20.64
C LYS A 200 0.05 20.96 19.48
N VAL A 201 -0.19 21.69 18.38
CA VAL A 201 0.68 21.65 17.20
C VAL A 201 2.09 22.15 17.55
N GLY A 202 2.21 23.21 18.36
CA GLY A 202 3.50 23.73 18.82
C GLY A 202 4.29 22.69 19.63
N ASP A 203 3.68 22.18 20.71
CA ASP A 203 4.26 21.13 21.55
C ASP A 203 4.68 19.91 20.72
N TYR A 204 3.84 19.48 19.77
CA TYR A 204 4.14 18.37 18.88
C TYR A 204 5.37 18.63 18.01
N VAL A 205 5.49 19.83 17.40
CA VAL A 205 6.65 20.22 16.58
C VAL A 205 7.92 20.26 17.44
N ASP A 206 7.84 20.74 18.68
CA ASP A 206 8.98 20.75 19.60
C ASP A 206 9.43 19.35 20.00
N THR A 207 8.49 18.47 20.35
CA THR A 207 8.75 17.03 20.59
C THR A 207 9.37 16.37 19.37
N LEU A 208 8.83 16.63 18.17
CA LEU A 208 9.32 16.07 16.92
C LEU A 208 10.78 16.48 16.65
N LYS A 209 11.15 17.74 16.87
CA LYS A 209 12.52 18.23 16.72
C LYS A 209 13.50 17.52 17.67
N GLN A 210 13.10 17.28 18.92
CA GLN A 210 13.93 16.54 19.88
C GLN A 210 14.17 15.09 19.42
N GLU A 211 13.12 14.43 18.93
CA GLU A 211 13.24 13.08 18.38
C GLU A 211 14.13 13.03 17.12
N LEU A 212 14.00 14.01 16.22
CA LEU A 212 14.85 14.13 15.03
C LEU A 212 16.32 14.30 15.39
N ALA A 213 16.63 15.16 16.36
CA ALA A 213 18.00 15.34 16.86
C ALA A 213 18.56 14.02 17.41
N PHE A 214 17.75 13.26 18.16
CA PHE A 214 18.16 11.96 18.68
C PHE A 214 18.39 10.91 17.58
N ILE A 215 17.50 10.83 16.58
CA ILE A 215 17.67 9.94 15.42
C ILE A 215 18.96 10.27 14.68
N SER A 216 19.28 11.56 14.50
CA SER A 216 20.54 11.97 13.88
C SER A 216 21.73 11.47 14.70
N TYR A 217 21.70 11.65 16.02
CA TYR A 217 22.77 11.18 16.91
C TYR A 217 23.03 9.66 16.79
N LEU A 218 21.95 8.85 16.67
CA LEU A 218 22.05 7.39 16.47
C LEU A 218 22.71 7.02 15.13
N ASN A 219 22.60 7.87 14.12
CA ASN A 219 23.02 7.58 12.74
C ASN A 219 24.18 8.46 12.25
N ARG A 220 24.92 9.12 13.16
CA ARG A 220 26.01 10.07 12.83
C ARG A 220 27.15 9.53 11.95
N ASN A 221 27.27 8.20 11.82
CA ASN A 221 28.29 7.54 11.00
C ASN A 221 27.70 6.87 9.74
N ARG A 222 26.45 7.17 9.41
CA ARG A 222 25.70 6.61 8.28
C ARG A 222 25.21 7.73 7.37
N ARG A 223 24.90 7.37 6.12
CA ARG A 223 24.48 8.33 5.09
C ARG A 223 22.97 8.34 4.95
N LEU A 224 22.38 9.52 5.06
CA LEU A 224 20.95 9.71 4.86
C LEU A 224 20.66 9.88 3.37
N VAL A 225 20.07 8.86 2.73
CA VAL A 225 19.88 8.85 1.27
C VAL A 225 18.52 9.36 0.80
N ALA A 226 17.48 9.25 1.64
CA ALA A 226 16.14 9.74 1.32
C ALA A 226 15.35 10.17 2.57
N ILE A 227 14.64 11.29 2.44
CA ILE A 227 13.72 11.82 3.46
C ILE A 227 12.30 11.87 2.90
N TYR A 228 11.33 11.45 3.71
CA TYR A 228 9.91 11.54 3.38
C TYR A 228 9.11 12.13 4.53
N ILE A 229 8.49 13.30 4.30
CA ILE A 229 7.53 13.90 5.24
C ILE A 229 6.12 13.59 4.76
N GLY A 230 5.36 12.84 5.57
CA GLY A 230 4.02 12.37 5.23
C GLY A 230 3.12 12.20 6.44
N GLY A 231 2.09 11.36 6.32
CA GLY A 231 1.22 10.96 7.43
C GLY A 231 -0.21 11.43 7.23
N GLY A 232 -0.61 12.48 7.94
CA GLY A 232 -1.85 13.20 7.70
C GLY A 232 -1.69 14.14 6.50
N THR A 233 -1.31 15.38 6.77
CA THR A 233 -1.04 16.40 5.76
C THR A 233 0.07 17.29 6.29
N PRO A 234 1.34 17.08 5.90
CA PRO A 234 2.45 17.93 6.32
C PRO A 234 2.19 19.43 6.13
N THR A 235 1.56 19.79 5.00
CA THR A 235 1.16 21.15 4.68
C THR A 235 -0.01 21.68 5.52
N ALA A 236 -0.59 20.90 6.43
CA ALA A 236 -1.53 21.43 7.42
C ALA A 236 -0.82 22.35 8.43
N LEU A 237 0.46 22.10 8.72
CA LEU A 237 1.29 23.02 9.50
C LEU A 237 1.34 24.41 8.86
N SER A 238 1.54 25.44 9.68
CA SER A 238 1.86 26.77 9.18
C SER A 238 3.21 26.77 8.45
N ALA A 239 3.48 27.78 7.61
CA ALA A 239 4.75 27.88 6.91
C ALA A 239 5.94 27.98 7.89
N SER A 240 5.76 28.71 9.00
CA SER A 240 6.76 28.78 10.08
C SER A 240 7.01 27.42 10.71
N GLN A 241 5.96 26.69 11.11
CA GLN A 241 6.09 25.38 11.76
C GLN A 241 6.73 24.34 10.83
N LEU A 242 6.33 24.32 9.56
CA LEU A 242 6.96 23.46 8.55
C LEU A 242 8.44 23.83 8.36
N GLY A 243 8.73 25.13 8.34
CA GLY A 243 10.08 25.67 8.30
C GLY A 243 10.91 25.23 9.50
N ASP A 244 10.36 25.24 10.70
CA ASP A 244 11.05 24.81 11.93
C ASP A 244 11.44 23.32 11.88
N VAL A 245 10.54 22.46 11.39
CA VAL A 245 10.82 21.02 11.22
C VAL A 245 11.93 20.82 10.19
N MET A 246 11.81 21.43 9.00
CA MET A 246 12.79 21.26 7.93
C MET A 246 14.15 21.91 8.27
N LYS A 247 14.14 23.00 9.03
CA LYS A 247 15.35 23.63 9.58
C LYS A 247 16.05 22.67 10.54
N CYS A 248 15.32 22.06 11.48
CA CYS A 248 15.88 21.07 12.39
C CYS A 248 16.53 19.91 11.63
N VAL A 249 15.91 19.41 10.56
CA VAL A 249 16.51 18.39 9.69
C VAL A 249 17.83 18.88 9.09
N ARG A 250 17.83 20.05 8.46
CA ARG A 250 19.04 20.64 7.85
C ARG A 250 20.17 20.89 8.85
N GLU A 251 19.85 21.22 10.09
CA GLU A 251 20.83 21.51 11.14
C GLU A 251 21.32 20.26 11.87
N SER A 252 20.50 19.20 11.91
CA SER A 252 20.81 17.99 12.68
C SER A 252 21.48 16.91 11.84
N PHE A 253 21.17 16.80 10.55
CA PHE A 253 21.61 15.70 9.69
C PHE A 253 22.65 16.16 8.66
N ASP A 254 23.60 15.28 8.32
CA ASP A 254 24.41 15.44 7.10
C ASP A 254 23.57 15.07 5.87
N LEU A 255 23.36 16.05 4.99
CA LEU A 255 22.56 15.92 3.78
C LEU A 255 23.42 15.82 2.50
N SER A 256 24.73 15.65 2.63
CA SER A 256 25.66 15.62 1.48
C SER A 256 25.39 14.47 0.50
N ASP A 257 24.93 13.32 1.00
CA ASP A 257 24.53 12.14 0.23
C ASP A 257 23.02 12.06 -0.05
N LEU A 258 22.25 13.10 0.30
CA LEU A 258 20.79 13.07 0.14
C LEU A 258 20.40 13.09 -1.33
N ARG A 259 19.67 12.06 -1.77
CA ARG A 259 19.21 11.91 -3.16
C ARG A 259 17.78 12.40 -3.36
N GLU A 260 16.96 12.30 -2.33
CA GLU A 260 15.55 12.69 -2.39
C GLU A 260 15.09 13.30 -1.07
N TYR A 261 14.43 14.46 -1.16
CA TYR A 261 13.66 15.03 -0.07
C TYR A 261 12.21 15.23 -0.56
N THR A 262 11.32 14.37 -0.07
CA THR A 262 9.90 14.38 -0.43
C THR A 262 9.04 14.98 0.69
N VAL A 263 8.12 15.87 0.33
CA VAL A 263 7.05 16.33 1.22
C VAL A 263 5.68 16.07 0.59
N GLU A 264 4.81 15.35 1.31
CA GLU A 264 3.42 15.23 0.91
C GLU A 264 2.69 16.56 1.09
N ALA A 265 2.12 17.05 0.01
CA ALA A 265 1.21 18.18 -0.05
C ALA A 265 -0.17 17.69 -0.50
N GLY A 266 -0.60 16.55 0.06
CA GLY A 266 -1.75 15.76 -0.44
C GLY A 266 -3.12 16.43 -0.30
N ARG A 267 -3.20 17.62 0.31
CA ARG A 267 -4.40 18.46 0.45
C ARG A 267 -4.14 19.82 -0.20
N PRO A 268 -4.65 20.07 -1.42
CA PRO A 268 -4.47 21.35 -2.13
C PRO A 268 -4.98 22.54 -1.34
N ASP A 269 -6.04 22.32 -0.56
CA ASP A 269 -6.63 23.27 0.38
C ASP A 269 -5.69 23.72 1.51
N SER A 270 -4.55 23.05 1.68
CA SER A 270 -3.52 23.43 2.66
C SER A 270 -2.25 24.03 2.04
N ILE A 271 -2.15 24.04 0.71
CA ILE A 271 -0.97 24.53 -0.02
C ILE A 271 -1.07 26.05 -0.17
N THR A 272 -0.02 26.75 0.25
CA THR A 272 0.16 28.19 0.03
C THR A 272 1.51 28.43 -0.62
N ARG A 273 1.66 29.58 -1.30
CA ARG A 273 2.93 30.00 -1.90
C ARG A 273 4.07 30.03 -0.89
N GLU A 274 3.82 30.58 0.30
CA GLU A 274 4.79 30.65 1.40
C GLU A 274 5.29 29.26 1.81
N LYS A 275 4.39 28.26 1.94
CA LYS A 275 4.79 26.87 2.26
C LYS A 275 5.63 26.26 1.14
N LEU A 276 5.29 26.51 -0.12
CA LEU A 276 6.07 26.05 -1.27
C LEU A 276 7.48 26.65 -1.27
N GLU A 277 7.59 27.94 -1.00
CA GLU A 277 8.87 28.67 -0.90
C GLU A 277 9.71 28.14 0.28
N VAL A 278 9.11 27.93 1.46
CA VAL A 278 9.76 27.30 2.62
C VAL A 278 10.30 25.92 2.24
N MET A 279 9.45 25.02 1.73
CA MET A 279 9.89 23.67 1.33
C MET A 279 11.06 23.73 0.35
N LYS A 280 10.98 24.61 -0.65
CA LYS A 280 12.04 24.76 -1.64
C LYS A 280 13.35 25.26 -1.03
N SER A 281 13.27 26.24 -0.13
CA SER A 281 14.43 26.84 0.54
C SER A 281 15.20 25.87 1.45
N PHE A 282 14.51 24.84 1.96
CA PHE A 282 15.11 23.77 2.77
C PHE A 282 15.48 22.52 1.97
N GLY A 283 15.48 22.61 0.63
CA GLY A 283 16.01 21.54 -0.23
C GLY A 283 14.99 20.45 -0.59
N CYS A 284 13.68 20.68 -0.39
CA CYS A 284 12.66 19.77 -0.90
C CYS A 284 12.78 19.63 -2.42
N THR A 285 13.04 18.41 -2.89
CA THR A 285 13.23 18.11 -4.32
C THR A 285 11.95 17.61 -4.97
N ARG A 286 11.04 17.05 -4.17
CA ARG A 286 9.87 16.32 -4.63
C ARG A 286 8.65 16.59 -3.75
N ILE A 287 7.48 16.77 -4.37
CA ILE A 287 6.21 16.92 -3.65
C ILE A 287 5.13 16.03 -4.24
N SER A 288 4.09 15.77 -3.44
CA SER A 288 2.91 15.01 -3.85
C SER A 288 1.66 15.89 -3.73
N ILE A 289 1.00 16.22 -4.84
CA ILE A 289 -0.23 17.02 -4.90
C ILE A 289 -1.35 16.13 -5.42
N ASN A 290 -2.26 15.74 -4.53
CA ASN A 290 -3.07 14.56 -4.78
C ASN A 290 -4.55 14.90 -5.02
N PRO A 291 -5.04 14.83 -6.27
CA PRO A 291 -6.45 15.05 -6.57
C PRO A 291 -7.30 13.94 -6.00
N GLN A 292 -6.81 12.69 -6.01
CA GLN A 292 -7.59 11.47 -5.83
C GLN A 292 -8.55 11.22 -7.00
N THR A 293 -9.26 12.28 -7.41
CA THR A 293 -10.17 12.38 -8.54
C THR A 293 -10.33 13.86 -8.94
N MET A 294 -10.63 14.13 -10.21
CA MET A 294 -11.01 15.47 -10.68
C MET A 294 -12.53 15.67 -10.73
N ASN A 295 -13.30 14.73 -10.18
CA ASN A 295 -14.76 14.80 -10.13
C ASN A 295 -15.24 15.46 -8.84
N GLU A 296 -15.80 16.67 -8.95
CA GLU A 296 -16.19 17.48 -7.80
C GLU A 296 -17.26 16.82 -6.91
N LYS A 297 -18.21 16.10 -7.53
CA LYS A 297 -19.23 15.33 -6.79
C LYS A 297 -18.58 14.25 -5.93
N THR A 298 -17.61 13.52 -6.48
CA THR A 298 -16.87 12.47 -5.77
C THR A 298 -16.03 13.06 -4.64
N LEU A 299 -15.33 14.18 -4.87
CA LEU A 299 -14.56 14.89 -3.84
C LEU A 299 -15.41 15.20 -2.61
N ARG A 300 -16.63 15.73 -2.80
CA ARG A 300 -17.58 15.96 -1.69
C ARG A 300 -17.92 14.67 -0.95
N THR A 301 -18.28 13.60 -1.68
CA THR A 301 -18.65 12.31 -1.10
C THR A 301 -17.55 11.71 -0.23
N ILE A 302 -16.28 11.88 -0.61
CA ILE A 302 -15.13 11.29 0.10
C ILE A 302 -14.55 12.21 1.19
N GLY A 303 -15.19 13.34 1.48
CA GLY A 303 -14.79 14.27 2.53
C GLY A 303 -13.63 15.19 2.16
N ARG A 304 -13.52 15.56 0.87
CA ARG A 304 -12.53 16.54 0.37
C ARG A 304 -13.27 17.83 -0.01
N ALA A 305 -12.86 18.94 0.61
CA ALA A 305 -13.55 20.23 0.48
C ALA A 305 -13.03 21.12 -0.66
N HIS A 306 -11.94 20.72 -1.33
CA HIS A 306 -11.43 21.43 -2.49
C HIS A 306 -12.16 21.04 -3.78
N THR A 307 -11.99 21.88 -4.78
CA THR A 307 -12.47 21.70 -6.15
C THR A 307 -11.32 21.24 -7.07
N PRO A 308 -11.63 20.74 -8.27
CA PRO A 308 -10.63 20.48 -9.31
C PRO A 308 -9.84 21.74 -9.69
N ALA A 309 -10.45 22.93 -9.64
CA ALA A 309 -9.77 24.20 -9.89
C ALA A 309 -8.69 24.51 -8.84
N ASP A 310 -8.91 24.13 -7.57
CA ASP A 310 -7.92 24.28 -6.51
C ASP A 310 -6.71 23.37 -6.73
N ILE A 311 -6.92 22.15 -7.26
CA ILE A 311 -5.85 21.24 -7.68
C ILE A 311 -4.99 21.90 -8.76
N LYS A 312 -5.61 22.37 -9.86
CA LYS A 312 -4.88 23.02 -10.96
C LYS A 312 -4.10 24.22 -10.45
N ARG A 313 -4.70 25.06 -9.60
CA ARG A 313 -4.04 26.21 -9.00
C ARG A 313 -2.83 25.79 -8.16
N ALA A 314 -2.99 24.85 -7.24
CA ALA A 314 -1.91 24.40 -6.37
C ALA A 314 -0.75 23.77 -7.17
N PHE A 315 -1.06 22.98 -8.20
CA PHE A 315 -0.07 22.41 -9.10
C PHE A 315 0.73 23.50 -9.82
N MET A 316 0.04 24.50 -10.39
CA MET A 316 0.70 25.60 -11.08
C MET A 316 1.54 26.48 -10.15
N GLU A 317 1.08 26.74 -8.92
CA GLU A 317 1.88 27.45 -7.93
C GLU A 317 3.14 26.66 -7.54
N ALA A 318 3.06 25.34 -7.41
CA ALA A 318 4.24 24.51 -7.17
C ALA A 318 5.23 24.55 -8.35
N ARG A 319 4.75 24.54 -9.59
CA ARG A 319 5.60 24.74 -10.78
C ARG A 319 6.28 26.10 -10.76
N LYS A 320 5.55 27.18 -10.45
CA LYS A 320 6.10 28.54 -10.32
C LYS A 320 7.15 28.65 -9.21
N ALA A 321 6.96 27.92 -8.11
CA ALA A 321 7.94 27.81 -7.02
C ALA A 321 9.18 26.96 -7.40
N GLY A 322 9.23 26.38 -8.60
CA GLY A 322 10.38 25.65 -9.12
C GLY A 322 10.43 24.18 -8.74
N PHE A 323 9.31 23.56 -8.37
CA PHE A 323 9.23 22.10 -8.26
C PHE A 323 9.25 21.46 -9.64
N LYS A 324 10.15 20.50 -9.83
CA LYS A 324 10.37 19.77 -11.09
C LYS A 324 10.07 18.27 -10.97
N ASN A 325 9.64 17.82 -9.80
CA ASN A 325 9.21 16.45 -9.55
C ASN A 325 7.95 16.51 -8.68
N ILE A 326 6.80 16.51 -9.34
CA ILE A 326 5.48 16.53 -8.70
C ILE A 326 4.79 15.21 -9.01
N ASN A 327 4.34 14.52 -7.96
CA ASN A 327 3.46 13.37 -8.08
C ASN A 327 2.00 13.74 -7.86
N MET A 328 1.12 12.97 -8.49
CA MET A 328 -0.31 13.00 -8.24
C MET A 328 -0.80 11.60 -7.89
N ASP A 329 -1.46 11.46 -6.75
CA ASP A 329 -2.17 10.22 -6.38
C ASP A 329 -3.62 10.27 -6.86
N ILE A 330 -4.07 9.20 -7.52
CA ILE A 330 -5.47 8.95 -7.86
C ILE A 330 -5.96 7.65 -7.23
N ILE A 331 -7.27 7.52 -7.05
CA ILE A 331 -7.89 6.32 -6.49
C ILE A 331 -8.93 5.79 -7.47
N ALA A 332 -8.74 4.56 -7.93
CA ALA A 332 -9.72 3.81 -8.70
C ALA A 332 -10.76 3.16 -7.79
N GLY A 333 -11.99 3.13 -8.28
CA GLY A 333 -13.13 2.54 -7.59
C GLY A 333 -13.72 3.43 -6.49
N LEU A 334 -13.61 4.76 -6.59
CA LEU A 334 -14.24 5.70 -5.64
C LEU A 334 -15.78 5.69 -5.72
N PRO A 335 -16.49 6.16 -4.67
CA PRO A 335 -17.94 6.09 -4.61
C PRO A 335 -18.66 6.80 -5.76
N GLY A 336 -19.34 6.00 -6.59
CA GLY A 336 -20.17 6.48 -7.70
C GLY A 336 -19.40 6.87 -8.96
N GLU A 337 -18.11 6.58 -9.05
CA GLU A 337 -17.33 6.79 -10.27
C GLU A 337 -17.40 5.59 -11.21
N LEU A 338 -17.44 5.88 -12.51
CA LEU A 338 -17.38 4.93 -13.61
C LEU A 338 -16.06 5.11 -14.41
N PRO A 339 -15.70 4.20 -15.34
CA PRO A 339 -14.51 4.35 -16.16
C PRO A 339 -14.41 5.69 -16.91
N GLU A 340 -15.54 6.32 -17.26
CA GLU A 340 -15.61 7.63 -17.90
C GLU A 340 -15.13 8.75 -16.95
N ASP A 341 -15.49 8.69 -15.68
CA ASP A 341 -15.05 9.63 -14.64
C ASP A 341 -13.55 9.54 -14.39
N MET A 342 -13.01 8.31 -14.45
CA MET A 342 -11.57 8.05 -14.41
C MET A 342 -10.88 8.62 -15.65
N SER A 343 -11.45 8.41 -16.85
CA SER A 343 -10.89 8.98 -18.08
C SER A 343 -10.81 10.49 -18.01
N TYR A 344 -11.87 11.17 -17.54
CA TYR A 344 -11.86 12.62 -17.33
C TYR A 344 -10.76 13.06 -16.34
N THR A 345 -10.62 12.35 -15.21
CA THR A 345 -9.53 12.60 -14.25
C THR A 345 -8.15 12.47 -14.90
N LEU A 346 -7.97 11.48 -15.76
CA LEU A 346 -6.71 11.23 -16.48
C LEU A 346 -6.42 12.28 -17.56
N ASP A 347 -7.43 12.78 -18.27
CA ASP A 347 -7.29 13.88 -19.23
C ASP A 347 -6.79 15.16 -18.55
N GLU A 348 -7.37 15.49 -17.39
CA GLU A 348 -6.99 16.64 -16.58
C GLU A 348 -5.56 16.50 -16.01
N ILE A 349 -5.17 15.30 -15.59
CA ILE A 349 -3.81 15.00 -15.14
C ILE A 349 -2.81 15.10 -16.29
N GLU A 350 -3.17 14.60 -17.47
CA GLU A 350 -2.32 14.72 -18.66
C GLU A 350 -2.07 16.20 -19.01
N GLU A 351 -3.08 17.05 -18.92
CA GLU A 351 -2.94 18.50 -19.15
C GLU A 351 -1.92 19.13 -18.20
N MET A 352 -1.94 18.73 -16.91
CA MET A 352 -1.00 19.22 -15.90
C MET A 352 0.43 18.67 -16.07
N ARG A 353 0.60 17.52 -16.72
CA ARG A 353 1.90 16.86 -16.96
C ARG A 353 2.76 16.71 -15.68
N PRO A 354 2.31 15.99 -14.63
CA PRO A 354 3.17 15.64 -13.49
C PRO A 354 4.33 14.73 -13.91
N GLU A 355 5.36 14.64 -13.06
CA GLU A 355 6.48 13.72 -13.29
C GLU A 355 6.20 12.30 -12.78
N SER A 356 5.22 12.15 -11.90
CA SER A 356 4.78 10.83 -11.44
C SER A 356 3.27 10.79 -11.23
N LEU A 357 2.72 9.60 -11.43
CA LEU A 357 1.33 9.28 -11.17
C LEU A 357 1.31 8.02 -10.31
N THR A 358 0.66 8.08 -9.16
CA THR A 358 0.40 6.88 -8.36
C THR A 358 -1.07 6.54 -8.44
N VAL A 359 -1.35 5.31 -8.84
CA VAL A 359 -2.70 4.79 -8.99
C VAL A 359 -2.96 3.84 -7.83
N HIS A 360 -3.92 4.20 -6.98
CA HIS A 360 -4.37 3.36 -5.88
C HIS A 360 -5.69 2.67 -6.24
N SER A 361 -5.85 1.43 -5.81
CA SER A 361 -7.15 0.76 -5.79
C SER A 361 -7.81 0.99 -4.42
N LEU A 362 -9.08 1.37 -4.40
CA LEU A 362 -9.77 1.65 -3.14
C LEU A 362 -9.76 0.42 -2.20
N ALA A 363 -9.17 0.60 -1.02
CA ALA A 363 -9.19 -0.37 0.07
C ALA A 363 -10.20 0.07 1.13
N ILE A 364 -11.37 -0.57 1.18
CA ILE A 364 -12.41 -0.18 2.12
C ILE A 364 -12.11 -0.76 3.51
N LYS A 365 -11.75 0.11 4.46
CA LYS A 365 -11.44 -0.29 5.85
C LYS A 365 -12.58 -0.01 6.84
N ARG A 366 -13.56 0.82 6.50
CA ARG A 366 -14.66 1.26 7.39
C ARG A 366 -16.02 1.07 6.75
N ALA A 367 -16.46 -0.18 6.66
CA ALA A 367 -17.79 -0.55 6.17
C ALA A 367 -18.95 0.12 6.93
N ALA A 368 -18.76 0.41 8.23
CA ALA A 368 -19.82 0.90 9.11
C ALA A 368 -20.20 2.37 8.90
N GLU A 369 -19.35 3.18 8.26
CA GLU A 369 -19.65 4.60 7.95
C GLU A 369 -20.32 4.73 6.57
N LEU A 370 -20.26 3.70 5.71
CA LEU A 370 -20.89 3.62 4.38
C LEU A 370 -22.33 3.04 4.42
N LYS A 371 -22.93 2.98 5.62
CA LYS A 371 -23.92 1.99 6.09
C LYS A 371 -25.17 1.72 5.25
N GLU A 372 -25.61 2.60 4.36
CA GLU A 372 -26.84 2.38 3.56
C GLU A 372 -26.62 2.15 2.05
N GLN A 373 -25.49 2.56 1.48
CA GLN A 373 -25.17 2.33 0.06
C GLN A 373 -24.06 1.29 -0.15
N TYR A 374 -23.51 0.73 0.94
CA TYR A 374 -22.31 -0.11 0.94
C TYR A 374 -22.44 -1.44 0.19
N ASN A 375 -23.60 -2.11 0.29
CA ASN A 375 -23.80 -3.43 -0.32
C ASN A 375 -23.97 -3.33 -1.84
N ASP A 376 -24.74 -2.36 -2.32
CA ASP A 376 -24.94 -2.11 -3.75
C ASP A 376 -23.65 -1.60 -4.40
N TYR A 377 -22.93 -0.71 -3.70
CA TYR A 377 -21.65 -0.16 -4.14
C TYR A 377 -20.56 -1.23 -4.30
N LYS A 378 -20.45 -2.21 -3.39
CA LYS A 378 -19.40 -3.25 -3.51
C LYS A 378 -19.61 -4.24 -4.65
N ALA A 379 -20.85 -4.43 -5.11
CA ALA A 379 -21.15 -5.35 -6.20
C ALA A 379 -20.76 -4.79 -7.58
N SER A 380 -20.87 -3.47 -7.79
CA SER A 380 -20.50 -2.78 -9.04
C SER A 380 -19.00 -2.50 -9.19
N ILE A 381 -18.27 -2.31 -8.08
CA ILE A 381 -16.86 -1.89 -8.08
C ILE A 381 -15.91 -2.82 -8.86
N ASN A 382 -16.09 -4.15 -8.83
CA ASN A 382 -14.98 -5.05 -9.20
C ASN A 382 -14.63 -5.00 -10.70
N GLN A 383 -15.61 -4.98 -11.61
CA GLN A 383 -15.31 -4.96 -13.05
C GLN A 383 -14.93 -3.56 -13.55
N GLU A 384 -15.56 -2.52 -13.00
CA GLU A 384 -15.29 -1.14 -13.36
C GLU A 384 -13.89 -0.69 -12.88
N THR A 385 -13.46 -1.13 -11.69
CA THR A 385 -12.14 -0.77 -11.14
C THR A 385 -11.00 -1.37 -11.97
N ASP A 386 -11.13 -2.60 -12.46
CA ASP A 386 -10.13 -3.21 -13.36
C ASP A 386 -9.91 -2.35 -14.61
N ASN A 387 -11.01 -1.90 -15.22
CA ASN A 387 -10.98 -1.01 -16.38
C ASN A 387 -10.35 0.35 -16.04
N MET A 388 -10.67 0.93 -14.88
CA MET A 388 -10.06 2.19 -14.42
C MET A 388 -8.53 2.06 -14.24
N ILE A 389 -8.04 0.98 -13.62
CA ILE A 389 -6.61 0.71 -13.47
C ILE A 389 -5.94 0.54 -14.84
N TYR A 390 -6.61 -0.17 -15.76
CA TYR A 390 -6.13 -0.32 -17.13
C TYR A 390 -6.00 1.03 -17.84
N LEU A 391 -7.03 1.88 -17.78
CA LEU A 391 -7.02 3.24 -18.34
C LEU A 391 -5.89 4.09 -17.76
N ALA A 392 -5.71 4.06 -16.44
CA ALA A 392 -4.65 4.81 -15.77
C ALA A 392 -3.25 4.32 -16.18
N THR A 393 -3.07 3.01 -16.31
CA THR A 393 -1.82 2.40 -16.80
C THR A 393 -1.51 2.86 -18.23
N LYS A 394 -2.51 2.81 -19.13
CA LYS A 394 -2.34 3.27 -20.52
C LYS A 394 -2.07 4.76 -20.63
N ARG A 395 -2.71 5.58 -19.79
CA ARG A 395 -2.41 7.01 -19.73
C ARG A 395 -0.99 7.26 -19.24
N ALA A 396 -0.54 6.58 -18.19
CA ALA A 396 0.83 6.70 -17.69
C ALA A 396 1.86 6.32 -18.76
N GLU A 397 1.64 5.20 -19.48
CA GLU A 397 2.47 4.79 -20.61
C GLU A 397 2.52 5.85 -21.72
N TYR A 398 1.36 6.41 -22.08
CA TYR A 398 1.23 7.49 -23.07
C TYR A 398 2.00 8.76 -22.66
N MET A 399 1.97 9.10 -21.37
CA MET A 399 2.75 10.21 -20.80
C MET A 399 4.26 9.91 -20.68
N GLY A 400 4.72 8.75 -21.16
CA GLY A 400 6.13 8.35 -21.13
C GLY A 400 6.61 7.87 -19.77
N MET A 401 5.69 7.56 -18.85
CA MET A 401 6.02 7.04 -17.53
C MET A 401 6.25 5.53 -17.56
N LYS A 402 7.06 5.05 -16.61
CA LYS A 402 7.31 3.63 -16.37
C LYS A 402 6.90 3.26 -14.95
N PRO A 403 6.35 2.05 -14.74
CA PRO A 403 6.05 1.59 -13.39
C PRO A 403 7.36 1.36 -12.63
N TYR A 404 7.41 1.81 -11.37
CA TYR A 404 8.64 1.78 -10.58
C TYR A 404 8.48 1.26 -9.15
N TYR A 405 7.26 1.16 -8.65
CA TYR A 405 6.98 0.41 -7.43
C TYR A 405 5.55 -0.10 -7.45
N LEU A 406 5.32 -1.22 -6.76
CA LEU A 406 4.01 -1.87 -6.75
C LEU A 406 3.77 -2.58 -5.43
N TYR A 407 2.56 -2.45 -4.91
CA TYR A 407 2.13 -3.23 -3.74
C TYR A 407 0.65 -3.51 -3.75
N ARG A 408 0.25 -4.56 -3.03
CA ARG A 408 -1.12 -4.97 -2.84
C ARG A 408 -1.46 -4.89 -1.37
N GLN A 409 -2.67 -4.44 -1.05
CA GLN A 409 -3.18 -4.40 0.32
C GLN A 409 -4.25 -5.49 0.52
N LYS A 410 -4.40 -5.93 1.76
CA LYS A 410 -5.55 -6.76 2.14
C LYS A 410 -6.83 -5.95 1.96
N ASN A 411 -7.89 -6.58 1.47
CA ASN A 411 -9.22 -5.99 1.26
C ASN A 411 -9.27 -4.86 0.20
N ILE A 412 -8.35 -4.87 -0.78
CA ILE A 412 -8.51 -4.08 -2.01
C ILE A 412 -9.64 -4.68 -2.84
N ALA A 413 -10.52 -3.83 -3.39
CA ALA A 413 -11.54 -4.28 -4.32
C ALA A 413 -10.92 -4.89 -5.58
N GLY A 414 -11.47 -5.99 -6.09
CA GLY A 414 -10.91 -6.72 -7.23
C GLY A 414 -9.57 -7.43 -6.97
N ASN A 415 -9.03 -7.42 -5.74
CA ASN A 415 -7.71 -8.01 -5.43
C ASN A 415 -6.54 -7.38 -6.24
N LEU A 416 -6.73 -6.11 -6.62
CA LEU A 416 -5.82 -5.32 -7.44
C LEU A 416 -4.60 -4.81 -6.66
N GLU A 417 -3.85 -3.92 -7.30
CA GLU A 417 -2.63 -3.33 -6.82
C GLU A 417 -2.70 -1.80 -6.73
N ASN A 418 -1.73 -1.25 -6.01
CA ASN A 418 -1.35 0.15 -6.07
C ASN A 418 -0.02 0.22 -6.81
N THR A 419 0.08 1.09 -7.81
CA THR A 419 1.25 1.18 -8.69
C THR A 419 1.68 2.63 -8.84
N GLY A 420 2.96 2.89 -8.64
CA GLY A 420 3.57 4.15 -9.02
C GLY A 420 4.17 4.10 -10.40
N PHE A 421 3.85 5.11 -11.19
CA PHE A 421 4.44 5.39 -12.49
C PHE A 421 5.23 6.70 -12.41
N ALA A 422 6.40 6.75 -13.03
CA ALA A 422 7.18 7.98 -13.12
C ALA A 422 7.89 8.08 -14.46
N ILE A 423 8.13 9.30 -14.91
CA ILE A 423 9.12 9.55 -15.96
C ILE A 423 10.46 8.97 -15.47
N PRO A 424 11.21 8.21 -16.29
CA PRO A 424 12.49 7.64 -15.87
C PRO A 424 13.43 8.70 -15.25
N GLY A 425 13.98 8.41 -14.08
CA GLY A 425 14.80 9.34 -13.29
C GLY A 425 14.00 10.25 -12.34
N ARG A 426 12.67 10.13 -12.28
CA ARG A 426 11.78 10.86 -11.36
C ARG A 426 11.08 9.96 -10.34
N GLU A 427 11.47 8.69 -10.28
CA GLU A 427 10.96 7.70 -9.34
C GLU A 427 11.08 8.20 -7.89
N CYS A 428 10.12 7.82 -7.04
CA CYS A 428 10.20 8.07 -5.60
C CYS A 428 11.16 7.06 -4.96
N ILE A 429 12.40 7.48 -4.68
CA ILE A 429 13.46 6.61 -4.14
C ILE A 429 13.04 6.04 -2.78
N TYR A 430 12.49 6.89 -1.91
CA TYR A 430 12.06 6.47 -0.58
C TYR A 430 11.04 5.32 -0.65
N ASN A 431 10.03 5.44 -1.52
CA ASN A 431 8.97 4.44 -1.65
C ASN A 431 9.53 3.07 -2.08
N VAL A 432 10.49 3.04 -3.00
CA VAL A 432 11.12 1.78 -3.42
C VAL A 432 11.88 1.13 -2.27
N LEU A 433 12.73 1.89 -1.58
CA LEU A 433 13.61 1.36 -0.53
C LEU A 433 12.83 0.85 0.69
N ILE A 434 11.76 1.52 1.09
CA ILE A 434 10.90 1.07 2.20
C ILE A 434 10.06 -0.15 1.80
N MET A 435 9.56 -0.20 0.56
CA MET A 435 8.69 -1.28 0.10
C MET A 435 9.46 -2.58 -0.11
N GLU A 436 10.69 -2.51 -0.60
CA GLU A 436 11.56 -3.68 -0.78
C GLU A 436 12.32 -4.05 0.51
N GLU A 437 12.13 -3.29 1.59
CA GLU A 437 12.72 -3.52 2.92
C GLU A 437 14.25 -3.70 2.84
N LYS A 438 14.93 -2.80 2.13
CA LYS A 438 16.37 -2.90 1.85
C LYS A 438 17.25 -2.11 2.80
N LEU A 439 16.75 -1.00 3.33
CA LEU A 439 17.49 -0.14 4.25
C LEU A 439 16.76 0.01 5.57
N ASP A 440 17.50 0.31 6.63
CA ASP A 440 16.89 0.87 7.83
C ASP A 440 16.11 2.13 7.49
N THR A 441 14.94 2.27 8.11
CA THR A 441 14.13 3.47 8.01
C THR A 441 13.86 3.97 9.42
N PHE A 442 14.52 5.05 9.80
CA PHE A 442 14.21 5.74 11.04
C PHE A 442 13.00 6.63 10.83
N ALA A 443 12.11 6.66 11.81
CA ALA A 443 10.82 7.34 11.67
C ALA A 443 10.52 8.18 12.90
N ALA A 444 10.15 9.45 12.74
CA ALA A 444 9.80 10.37 13.82
C ALA A 444 8.31 10.77 13.74
N GLY A 445 7.72 11.09 14.90
CA GLY A 445 6.34 11.54 15.03
C GLY A 445 5.37 10.47 15.57
N ALA A 446 4.23 10.91 16.10
CA ALA A 446 3.17 10.02 16.57
C ALA A 446 2.75 8.97 15.52
N GLY A 447 2.72 7.71 15.94
CA GLY A 447 2.37 6.56 15.09
C GLY A 447 3.39 6.18 14.02
N ALA A 448 4.54 6.86 13.97
CA ALA A 448 5.64 6.52 13.09
C ALA A 448 6.31 5.20 13.53
N VAL A 449 6.84 4.44 12.56
CA VAL A 449 7.46 3.13 12.84
C VAL A 449 8.85 3.10 12.25
N THR A 450 9.85 3.02 13.13
CA THR A 450 11.24 2.76 12.74
C THR A 450 11.37 1.29 12.38
N ARG A 451 12.02 0.99 11.24
CA ARG A 451 12.26 -0.36 10.74
C ARG A 451 13.76 -0.59 10.69
N LEU A 452 14.23 -1.63 11.38
CA LEU A 452 15.64 -2.01 11.44
C LEU A 452 15.82 -3.37 10.77
N MET A 453 16.70 -3.43 9.79
CA MET A 453 16.98 -4.57 8.95
C MET A 453 18.12 -5.38 9.54
N ASN A 454 17.81 -6.56 10.08
CA ASN A 454 18.83 -7.48 10.57
C ASN A 454 19.36 -8.30 9.41
N MET A 455 20.67 -8.23 9.19
CA MET A 455 21.35 -8.85 8.06
C MET A 455 22.21 -10.04 8.51
N GLU A 456 22.04 -11.19 7.87
CA GLU A 456 22.96 -12.32 7.97
C GLU A 456 23.42 -12.73 6.58
N ASN A 457 24.73 -12.88 6.38
CA ASN A 457 25.32 -13.25 5.08
C ASN A 457 24.82 -12.39 3.90
N GLY A 458 24.66 -11.08 4.13
CA GLY A 458 24.20 -10.13 3.12
C GLY A 458 22.70 -10.19 2.80
N LYS A 459 21.90 -10.90 3.60
CA LYS A 459 20.44 -11.00 3.42
C LYS A 459 19.69 -10.56 4.67
N VAL A 460 18.59 -9.85 4.49
CA VAL A 460 17.67 -9.50 5.58
C VAL A 460 17.01 -10.78 6.10
N THR A 461 17.27 -11.14 7.36
CA THR A 461 16.68 -12.31 8.02
C THR A 461 15.50 -11.93 8.92
N ARG A 462 15.56 -10.75 9.53
CA ARG A 462 14.53 -10.23 10.43
C ARG A 462 14.39 -8.72 10.27
N ILE A 463 13.16 -8.23 10.39
CA ILE A 463 12.87 -6.80 10.40
C ILE A 463 12.26 -6.47 11.74
N ASP A 464 12.98 -5.67 12.51
CA ASP A 464 12.50 -5.19 13.78
C ASP A 464 11.74 -3.89 13.59
N ARG A 465 10.64 -3.74 14.32
CA ARG A 465 9.75 -2.58 14.24
C ARG A 465 9.69 -1.91 15.60
N VAL A 466 10.15 -0.66 15.64
CA VAL A 466 10.09 0.18 16.83
C VAL A 466 9.01 1.23 16.58
N GLU A 467 7.86 1.08 17.24
CA GLU A 467 6.70 1.92 17.03
C GLU A 467 6.63 3.06 18.05
N ASN A 468 6.39 4.26 17.54
CA ASN A 468 5.93 5.37 18.35
C ASN A 468 4.45 5.18 18.70
N VAL A 469 4.05 5.66 19.89
CA VAL A 469 2.63 5.71 20.27
C VAL A 469 1.83 6.54 19.26
N LYS A 470 0.61 6.07 18.95
CA LYS A 470 -0.23 6.67 17.90
C LYS A 470 -0.93 7.96 18.33
N ASN A 471 -1.26 8.07 19.62
CA ASN A 471 -1.95 9.22 20.17
C ASN A 471 -0.97 10.40 20.30
N VAL A 472 -1.41 11.59 19.87
CA VAL A 472 -0.58 12.82 19.86
C VAL A 472 -0.21 13.26 21.28
N ASP A 473 -1.15 13.25 22.21
CA ASP A 473 -0.90 13.64 23.61
C ASP A 473 0.06 12.66 24.30
N GLU A 474 -0.12 11.35 24.07
CA GLU A 474 0.81 10.34 24.59
C GLU A 474 2.21 10.50 23.98
N TYR A 475 2.31 10.81 22.69
CA TYR A 475 3.60 11.01 22.03
C TYR A 475 4.34 12.21 22.61
N ILE A 476 3.65 13.33 22.84
CA ILE A 476 4.21 14.53 23.49
C ILE A 476 4.66 14.19 24.92
N GLY A 477 3.84 13.48 25.69
CA GLY A 477 4.11 13.19 27.11
C GLY A 477 5.09 12.05 27.38
N ARG A 478 5.38 11.19 26.38
CA ARG A 478 6.20 9.97 26.54
C ARG A 478 7.41 9.95 25.61
N LEU A 479 7.95 11.11 25.25
CA LEU A 479 9.08 11.21 24.33
C LEU A 479 10.27 10.35 24.78
N ASP A 480 10.68 10.45 26.06
CA ASP A 480 11.83 9.71 26.60
C ASP A 480 11.70 8.20 26.39
N GLU A 481 10.49 7.66 26.56
CA GLU A 481 10.20 6.26 26.28
C GLU A 481 10.38 5.93 24.79
N MET A 482 9.97 6.83 23.87
CA MET A 482 10.15 6.62 22.43
C MET A 482 11.64 6.65 22.05
N LEU A 483 12.43 7.53 22.67
CA LEU A 483 13.88 7.60 22.46
C LEU A 483 14.57 6.33 22.98
N GLU A 484 14.22 5.89 24.19
CA GLU A 484 14.75 4.65 24.78
C GLU A 484 14.45 3.43 23.91
N ARG A 485 13.20 3.28 23.45
CA ARG A 485 12.81 2.19 22.53
C ARG A 485 13.67 2.15 21.27
N LYS A 486 14.03 3.31 20.71
CA LYS A 486 14.90 3.38 19.52
C LYS A 486 16.34 3.05 19.82
N GLN A 487 16.86 3.50 20.97
CA GLN A 487 18.20 3.11 21.44
C GLN A 487 18.28 1.59 21.60
N LEU A 488 17.34 0.99 22.32
CA LEU A 488 17.25 -0.47 22.48
C LEU A 488 17.09 -1.18 21.13
N GLY A 489 16.38 -0.56 20.20
CA GLY A 489 16.25 -1.01 18.83
C GLY A 489 17.58 -1.15 18.12
N VAL A 490 18.36 -0.08 18.10
CA VAL A 490 19.70 -0.04 17.48
C VAL A 490 20.68 -0.97 18.19
N ASP A 491 20.58 -1.11 19.51
CA ASP A 491 21.43 -2.00 20.32
C ASP A 491 21.09 -3.49 20.14
N GLY A 492 20.06 -3.82 19.34
CA GLY A 492 19.62 -5.20 19.12
C GLY A 492 18.93 -5.85 20.32
N ARG A 493 18.44 -5.03 21.27
CA ARG A 493 17.82 -5.47 22.54
C ARG A 493 16.30 -5.31 22.56
N ILE A 494 15.66 -5.44 21.39
CA ILE A 494 14.21 -5.35 21.31
C ILE A 494 13.63 -6.57 22.03
N LEU A 495 12.99 -6.31 23.18
CA LEU A 495 12.15 -7.30 23.84
C LEU A 495 10.94 -7.55 22.94
N CYS A 496 10.84 -8.77 22.41
CA CYS A 496 9.70 -9.24 21.63
C CYS A 496 8.39 -9.16 22.42
#